data_AF-A0A4P9VLX9-F1
#
_entry.id   AF-A0A4P9VLX9-F1
#
_cell.length_a   1.000
_cell.length_b   1.000
_cell.length_c   1.000
_cell.angle_alpha   90.00
_cell.angle_beta   90.00
_cell.angle_gamma   90.00
#
_symmetry.space_group_name_H-M   'P 1'
#
loop_
_entity.id
_entity.type
_entity.pdbx_description
1 polymer ?
#
loop_
_entity_poly.entity_id
_entity_poly.type
_entity_poly.pdbx_seq_one_letter_code
_entity_poly.pdbx_strand_id
1 'polypeptide(L)'
;MKKVLVNIITGEKPSLERVAAELSMSPRTLQRKLSQHNTNFNTLLTEVRKEMASYYMEKKGLKKGEVAFLLGFDSVNSFYRSYKKWR
;
A
#
# COMPACT_ATOMS: atom_id res chain seq x y z
N MET A 1 11.90 3.65 1.18
CA MET A 1 10.62 3.46 1.91
C MET A 1 9.59 2.70 1.08
N LYS A 2 9.30 3.07 -0.18
CA LYS A 2 8.33 2.35 -1.05
C LYS A 2 8.57 0.84 -1.18
N LYS A 3 9.83 0.43 -1.40
CA LYS A 3 10.20 -1.01 -1.52
C LYS A 3 9.81 -1.85 -0.30
N VAL A 4 9.90 -1.30 0.91
CA VAL A 4 9.48 -1.97 2.14
C VAL A 4 7.96 -2.11 2.19
N LEU A 5 7.20 -1.09 1.78
CA LEU A 5 5.75 -1.19 1.66
C LEU A 5 5.32 -2.24 0.63
N VAL A 6 5.98 -2.31 -0.53
CA VAL A 6 5.66 -3.31 -1.56
C VAL A 6 5.76 -4.73 -0.99
N ASN A 7 6.83 -5.01 -0.24
CA ASN A 7 7.03 -6.33 0.38
C ASN A 7 6.00 -6.66 1.47
N ILE A 8 5.51 -5.65 2.21
CA ILE A 8 4.53 -5.83 3.30
C ILE A 8 3.10 -5.96 2.76
N ILE A 9 2.79 -5.29 1.65
CA ILE A 9 1.44 -5.28 1.06
C ILE A 9 1.04 -6.66 0.51
N THR A 10 2.00 -7.45 0.03
CA THR A 10 1.74 -8.78 -0.53
C THR A 10 1.39 -9.79 0.56
N GLY A 11 0.10 -9.92 0.85
CA GLY A 11 -0.46 -10.99 1.70
C GLY A 11 -0.90 -10.55 3.10
N GLU A 12 -0.54 -9.34 3.54
CA GLU A 12 -0.93 -8.83 4.87
C GLU A 12 -1.37 -7.36 4.82
N LYS A 13 -2.08 -6.94 5.87
CA LYS A 13 -2.54 -5.55 6.02
C LYS A 13 -1.35 -4.66 6.40
N PRO A 14 -0.94 -3.70 5.55
CA PRO A 14 0.15 -2.80 5.87
C PRO A 14 -0.24 -1.85 7.01
N SER A 15 0.62 -1.77 8.03
CA SER A 15 0.50 -0.82 9.14
C SER A 15 1.77 0.02 9.29
N LEU A 16 1.63 1.19 9.89
CA LEU A 16 2.75 2.07 10.16
C LEU A 16 3.77 1.40 11.09
N GLU A 17 3.27 0.67 12.08
CA GLU A 17 4.06 -0.07 13.07
C GLU A 17 4.91 -1.14 12.40
N ARG A 18 4.34 -1.89 11.46
CA ARG A 18 5.05 -2.94 10.74
C ARG A 18 6.13 -2.37 9.84
N VAL A 19 5.81 -1.31 9.07
CA VAL A 19 6.79 -0.63 8.22
C VAL A 19 7.90 0.01 9.05
N ALA A 20 7.58 0.58 10.21
CA ALA A 20 8.57 1.14 11.11
C ALA A 20 9.50 0.05 11.66
N ALA A 21 8.95 -1.09 12.10
CA ALA A 21 9.71 -2.23 12.58
C ALA A 21 10.67 -2.77 11.51
N GLU A 22 10.20 -2.96 10.27
CA GLU A 22 11.02 -3.42 9.14
C GLU A 22 12.14 -2.45 8.79
N LEU A 23 11.92 -1.15 9.03
CA LEU A 23 12.93 -0.11 8.85
C LEU A 23 13.84 0.10 10.07
N SER A 24 13.69 -0.70 11.13
CA SER A 24 14.37 -0.50 12.42
C SER A 24 14.17 0.91 13.00
N MET A 25 12.95 1.44 12.89
CA MET A 25 12.55 2.76 13.38
C MET A 25 11.34 2.67 14.30
N SER A 26 11.20 3.65 15.19
CA SER A 26 9.92 3.84 15.88
C SER A 26 8.88 4.46 14.93
N PRO A 27 7.57 4.19 15.11
CA PRO A 27 6.50 4.80 14.29
C PRO A 27 6.56 6.33 14.28
N ARG A 28 6.91 6.96 15.42
CA ARG A 28 7.11 8.41 15.55
C ARG A 28 8.24 8.93 14.67
N THR A 29 9.36 8.21 14.60
CA THR A 29 10.50 8.57 13.74
C THR A 29 10.13 8.44 12.27
N LEU A 30 9.42 7.37 11.91
CA LEU A 30 8.93 7.18 10.54
C LEU A 30 7.96 8.28 10.12
N GLN A 31 6.96 8.61 10.95
CA GLN A 31 6.04 9.72 10.68
C GLN A 31 6.79 11.04 10.49
N ARG A 32 7.70 11.38 11.40
CA ARG A 32 8.50 12.62 11.28
C ARG A 32 9.27 12.67 9.96
N LYS A 33 9.93 11.58 9.57
CA LYS A 33 10.66 11.49 8.29
C LYS A 33 9.72 11.66 7.10
N LEU A 34 8.55 11.00 7.11
CA LEU A 34 7.56 11.16 6.04
C LEU A 34 7.09 12.61 5.94
N SER A 35 6.79 13.26 7.07
CA SER A 35 6.39 14.67 7.09
C SER A 35 7.49 15.62 6.59
N GLN A 36 8.76 15.34 6.88
CA GLN A 36 9.90 16.09 6.32
C GLN A 36 9.96 16.00 4.79
N HIS A 37 9.43 14.92 4.21
CA HIS A 37 9.28 14.74 2.77
C HIS A 37 7.89 15.16 2.25
N ASN A 38 7.14 15.98 3.01
CA ASN A 38 5.78 16.44 2.67
C ASN A 38 4.82 15.29 2.31
N THR A 39 5.00 14.13 2.94
CA THR A 39 4.15 12.95 2.73
C THR A 39 3.75 12.34 4.07
N ASN A 40 2.93 11.31 4.02
CA ASN A 40 2.53 10.53 5.18
C ASN A 40 2.35 9.07 4.77
N PHE A 41 2.11 8.22 5.76
CA PHE A 41 1.96 6.79 5.54
C PHE A 41 0.82 6.45 4.59
N ASN A 42 -0.34 7.11 4.73
CA ASN A 42 -1.50 6.85 3.87
C ASN A 42 -1.25 7.28 2.42
N THR A 43 -0.57 8.41 2.21
CA THR A 43 -0.17 8.86 0.87
C THR A 43 0.78 7.84 0.24
N LEU A 44 1.82 7.45 0.96
CA LEU A 44 2.81 6.47 0.47
C LEU A 44 2.18 5.11 0.17
N LEU A 45 1.31 4.63 1.06
CA LEU A 45 0.56 3.39 0.90
C LEU A 45 -0.37 3.45 -0.31
N THR A 46 -1.04 4.59 -0.51
CA THR A 46 -1.92 4.80 -1.66
C THR A 46 -1.13 4.79 -2.97
N GLU A 47 0.02 5.46 -3.02
CA GLU A 47 0.89 5.45 -4.20
C GLU A 47 1.34 4.04 -4.58
N VAL A 48 1.83 3.27 -3.61
CA VAL A 48 2.27 1.89 -3.85
C VAL A 48 1.10 1.01 -4.29
N ARG A 49 -0.07 1.14 -3.65
CA ARG A 49 -1.26 0.39 -4.08
C ARG A 49 -1.73 0.76 -5.48
N LYS A 50 -1.64 2.03 -5.87
CA LYS A 50 -1.97 2.49 -7.24
C LYS A 50 -1.05 1.84 -8.27
N GLU A 51 0.26 1.91 -8.05
CA GLU A 51 1.28 1.37 -8.94
C GLU A 51 1.11 -0.14 -9.13
N MET A 52 0.94 -0.87 -8.03
CA MET A 52 0.72 -2.32 -8.05
C MET A 52 -0.64 -2.69 -8.66
N ALA A 53 -1.70 -1.89 -8.40
CA ALA A 53 -3.01 -2.12 -9.01
C ALA A 53 -2.95 -1.99 -10.54
N SER A 54 -2.27 -0.96 -11.07
CA SER A 54 -2.08 -0.82 -12.52
C SER A 54 -1.33 -2.03 -13.08
N TYR A 55 -0.23 -2.42 -12.45
CA TYR A 55 0.56 -3.59 -12.86
C TYR A 55 -0.27 -4.89 -12.89
N TYR A 56 -1.06 -5.16 -11.84
CA TYR A 56 -1.87 -6.37 -11.77
C TYR A 56 -3.09 -6.34 -12.71
N MET A 57 -3.66 -5.16 -12.97
CA MET A 57 -4.80 -5.02 -13.88
C MET A 57 -4.38 -5.13 -15.36
N GLU A 58 -3.13 -4.81 -15.68
CA GLU A 58 -2.55 -5.03 -17.02
C GLU A 58 -2.21 -6.51 -17.27
N LYS A 59 -1.87 -7.25 -16.21
CA LYS A 59 -1.57 -8.68 -16.30
C LYS A 59 -2.85 -9.50 -16.51
N LYS A 60 -3.04 -10.03 -17.73
CA LYS A 60 -4.16 -10.93 -18.05
C LYS A 60 -4.18 -12.12 -17.08
N GLY A 61 -5.32 -12.36 -16.44
CA GLY A 61 -5.58 -13.56 -15.64
C GLY A 61 -5.94 -13.31 -14.17
N LEU A 62 -5.69 -12.13 -13.61
CA LEU A 62 -6.08 -11.83 -12.23
C LEU A 62 -7.51 -11.28 -12.17
N LYS A 63 -8.35 -11.90 -11.34
CA LYS A 63 -9.66 -11.38 -10.96
C LYS A 63 -9.47 -10.21 -10.01
N LYS A 64 -10.36 -9.21 -10.10
CA LYS A 64 -10.31 -8.01 -9.25
C LYS A 64 -10.35 -8.32 -7.74
N GLY A 65 -10.97 -9.44 -7.35
CA GLY A 65 -10.93 -9.91 -5.95
C GLY A 65 -9.55 -10.38 -5.51
N GLU A 66 -8.79 -11.04 -6.39
CA GLU A 66 -7.42 -11.47 -6.13
C GLU A 66 -6.49 -10.25 -6.04
N VAL A 67 -6.69 -9.27 -6.92
CA VAL A 67 -5.96 -7.99 -6.86
C VAL A 67 -6.24 -7.25 -5.54
N ALA A 68 -7.50 -7.22 -5.08
CA ALA A 68 -7.83 -6.59 -3.80
C ALA A 68 -7.08 -7.24 -2.62
N PHE A 69 -7.02 -8.58 -2.60
CA PHE A 69 -6.29 -9.35 -1.59
C PHE A 69 -4.77 -9.07 -1.65
N LEU A 70 -4.17 -9.12 -2.85
CA LEU A 70 -2.74 -8.86 -3.05
C LEU A 70 -2.31 -7.45 -2.65
N LEU A 71 -3.24 -6.49 -2.65
CA LEU A 71 -3.00 -5.10 -2.26
C LEU A 71 -3.33 -4.81 -0.78
N GLY A 72 -3.65 -5.86 -0.02
CA GLY A 72 -3.95 -5.76 1.41
C GLY A 72 -5.21 -4.95 1.71
N PHE A 73 -6.24 -5.02 0.85
CA PHE A 73 -7.54 -4.43 1.14
C PHE A 73 -8.40 -5.38 1.98
N ASP A 74 -9.14 -4.80 2.93
CA ASP A 74 -10.07 -5.55 3.79
C ASP A 74 -11.25 -6.17 2.99
N SER A 75 -11.57 -5.62 1.82
CA SER A 75 -12.59 -6.18 0.94
C SER A 75 -12.39 -5.75 -0.51
N VAL A 76 -12.98 -6.51 -1.44
CA VAL A 76 -13.02 -6.17 -2.87
C VAL A 76 -13.76 -4.84 -3.08
N ASN A 77 -14.79 -4.55 -2.29
CA ASN A 77 -15.53 -3.28 -2.37
C ASN A 77 -14.67 -2.08 -1.98
N SER A 78 -13.84 -2.22 -0.94
CA SER A 78 -12.88 -1.18 -0.54
C SER A 78 -11.86 -0.94 -1.65
N PHE A 79 -11.34 -2.00 -2.27
CA PHE A 79 -10.47 -1.89 -3.44
C PHE A 79 -11.15 -1.16 -4.60
N TYR A 80 -12.38 -1.53 -4.98
CA TYR A 80 -13.11 -0.87 -6.06
C TYR A 80 -13.30 0.63 -5.83
N ARG A 81 -13.68 1.04 -4.61
CA ARG A 81 -13.86 2.45 -4.26
C ARG A 81 -12.54 3.22 -4.40
N SER A 82 -11.44 2.66 -3.91
CA SER A 82 -10.13 3.27 -4.02
C SER A 82 -9.64 3.30 -5.46
N TYR A 83 -9.72 2.20 -6.20
CA TYR A 83 -9.31 2.10 -7.60
C TYR A 83 -10.09 3.07 -8.50
N LYS A 84 -11.41 3.23 -8.28
CA LYS A 84 -12.22 4.22 -8.99
C LYS A 84 -11.79 5.66 -8.68
N LYS A 85 -11.36 5.97 -7.46
CA LYS A 85 -10.87 7.31 -7.07
C LYS A 85 -9.48 7.62 -7.66
N TRP A 86 -8.71 6.59 -8.01
CA TRP A 86 -7.35 6.74 -8.50
C TRP A 86 -7.26 7.02 -10.00
N ARG A 87 -8.35 6.74 -10.71
CA ARG A 87 -8.55 7.00 -12.14
C ARG A 87 -9.33 8.29 -12.32
#